data_AF-A0A8S1JAE3-F1
#
_entry.id   AF-A0A8S1JAE3-F1
#
_cell.length_a   1.000
_cell.length_b   1.000
_cell.length_c   1.000
_cell.angle_alpha   90.00
_cell.angle_beta   90.00
_cell.angle_gamma   90.00
#
_symmetry.space_group_name_H-M   'P 1'
#
loop_
_entity.id
_entity.type
_entity.pdbx_description
1 polymer ?
#
loop_
_entity_poly.entity_id
_entity_poly.type
_entity_poly.pdbx_seq_one_letter_code
_entity_poly.pdbx_strand_id
1 'polypeptide(L)'
;MKKQAELESGEAFNRVVPPDTVVGAELVGDELAQKFVSDINKALNVLKTTRDMSLNEVKLTITIEGPRERELRRLGLEKESGASRDEMAGVLDEVSRGKVPNDRIALKALAEEINDWTSTLAQVTGSAEPSGVAPTSGWREGQARPPIGRDKSEEPQSLVDMLPDWMGYSYLYLLSAVPLFIGVTIVVILFVNSLK
;
A
#
# COMPACT_ATOMS: atom_id res chain seq x y z
N MET A 1 31.31 -14.04 15.31
CA MET A 1 31.17 -12.72 15.98
C MET A 1 31.25 -11.57 14.98
N LYS A 2 32.41 -11.21 14.40
CA LYS A 2 32.50 -10.04 13.49
C LYS A 2 31.66 -10.14 12.20
N LYS A 3 31.67 -11.29 11.52
CA LYS A 3 30.88 -11.51 10.29
C LYS A 3 29.36 -11.48 10.50
N GLN A 4 28.87 -11.79 11.71
CA GLN A 4 27.44 -11.67 12.03
C GLN A 4 27.05 -10.23 12.33
N ALA A 5 27.93 -9.47 12.98
CA ALA A 5 27.72 -8.04 13.21
C ALA A 5 27.68 -7.23 11.90
N GLU A 6 28.47 -7.59 10.89
CA GLU A 6 28.45 -6.95 9.56
C GLU A 6 27.17 -7.29 8.75
N LEU A 7 26.56 -8.45 9.01
CA LEU A 7 25.27 -8.84 8.41
C LEU A 7 24.08 -8.17 9.14
N GLU A 8 24.22 -7.89 10.44
CA GLU A 8 23.20 -7.21 11.25
C GLU A 8 23.29 -5.67 11.18
N SER A 9 24.46 -5.11 10.85
CA SER A 9 24.67 -3.65 10.72
C SER A 9 24.18 -3.06 9.39
N GLY A 10 23.83 -3.90 8.41
CA GLY A 10 23.42 -3.46 7.07
C GLY A 10 24.56 -2.92 6.19
N GLU A 11 25.79 -2.82 6.72
CA GLU A 11 26.95 -2.28 5.99
C GLU A 11 27.36 -3.12 4.78
N ALA A 12 27.07 -4.42 4.77
CA ALA A 12 27.36 -5.30 3.63
C ALA A 12 26.57 -4.92 2.35
N PHE A 13 25.48 -4.17 2.48
CA PHE A 13 24.65 -3.72 1.36
C PHE A 13 24.88 -2.25 1.00
N ASN A 14 25.64 -1.51 1.79
CA ASN A 14 25.99 -0.13 1.49
C ASN A 14 27.20 -0.16 0.55
N ARG A 15 26.97 -0.17 -0.77
CA ARG A 15 28.05 0.02 -1.72
C ARG A 15 28.63 1.41 -1.46
N VAL A 16 29.81 1.46 -0.84
CA VAL A 16 30.59 2.70 -0.76
C VAL A 16 31.16 2.97 -2.14
N VAL A 17 30.33 3.53 -3.02
CA VAL A 17 30.71 3.94 -4.37
C VAL A 17 31.56 5.21 -4.25
N PRO A 18 32.76 5.26 -4.84
CA PRO A 18 33.54 6.49 -4.91
C PRO A 18 32.74 7.60 -5.61
N PRO A 19 32.78 8.86 -5.15
CA PRO A 19 31.87 9.93 -5.57
C PRO A 19 31.92 10.27 -7.07
N ASP A 20 33.00 9.93 -7.78
CA ASP A 20 33.21 10.23 -9.21
C ASP A 20 32.92 9.05 -10.16
N THR A 21 32.51 7.89 -9.63
CA THR A 21 32.19 6.72 -10.47
C THR A 21 30.71 6.68 -10.80
N VAL A 22 30.37 6.84 -12.08
CA VAL A 22 29.00 6.63 -12.57
C VAL A 22 28.72 5.13 -12.59
N VAL A 23 27.80 4.66 -11.76
CA VAL A 23 27.45 3.25 -11.64
C VAL A 23 26.31 2.94 -12.61
N GLY A 24 26.50 1.93 -13.47
CA GLY A 24 25.48 1.53 -14.46
C GLY A 24 25.42 2.41 -15.70
N ALA A 25 26.47 3.17 -16.00
CA ALA A 25 26.58 3.98 -17.23
C ALA A 25 26.46 3.13 -18.50
N GLU A 26 26.86 1.86 -18.43
CA GLU A 26 26.73 0.86 -19.49
C GLU A 26 25.28 0.39 -19.72
N LEU A 27 24.41 0.52 -18.72
CA LEU A 27 22.99 0.14 -18.80
C LEU A 27 22.08 1.32 -19.12
N VAL A 28 22.45 2.52 -18.67
CA VAL A 28 21.66 3.75 -18.85
C VAL A 28 22.59 4.87 -19.30
N GLY A 29 22.51 5.19 -20.59
CA GLY A 29 23.21 6.35 -21.15
C GLY A 29 22.66 7.68 -20.62
N ASP A 30 23.43 8.76 -20.79
CA ASP A 30 23.11 10.09 -20.23
C ASP A 30 21.76 10.65 -20.72
N GLU A 31 21.39 10.37 -21.98
CA GLU A 31 20.09 10.76 -22.52
C GLU A 31 18.92 10.05 -21.82
N LEU A 32 19.08 8.75 -21.50
CA LEU A 32 18.08 7.98 -20.78
C LEU A 32 17.97 8.42 -19.33
N ALA A 33 19.11 8.74 -18.70
CA ALA A 33 19.14 9.27 -17.35
C ALA A 33 18.36 10.59 -17.25
N GLN A 34 18.54 11.51 -18.21
CA GLN A 34 17.77 12.75 -18.26
C GLN A 34 16.27 12.51 -18.46
N LYS A 35 15.90 11.51 -19.28
CA LYS A 35 14.49 11.11 -19.43
C LYS A 35 13.91 10.60 -18.11
N PHE A 36 14.62 9.72 -17.40
CA PHE A 36 14.17 9.24 -16.09
C PHE A 36 14.01 10.37 -15.07
N VAL A 37 14.94 11.32 -15.03
CA VAL A 37 14.81 12.51 -14.18
C VAL A 37 13.56 13.33 -14.54
N SER A 38 13.29 13.53 -15.84
CA SER A 38 12.08 14.23 -16.29
C SER A 38 10.81 13.49 -15.91
N ASP A 39 10.80 12.16 -16.08
CA ASP A 39 9.62 11.34 -15.83
C ASP A 39 9.33 11.19 -14.33
N ILE A 40 10.37 11.04 -13.50
CA ILE A 40 10.24 11.08 -12.04
C ILE A 40 9.62 12.41 -11.61
N ASN A 41 10.12 13.54 -12.11
CA ASN A 41 9.57 14.86 -11.75
C ASN A 41 8.09 15.03 -12.17
N LYS A 42 7.71 14.54 -13.35
CA LYS A 42 6.30 14.53 -13.79
C LYS A 42 5.45 13.67 -12.86
N ALA A 43 5.92 12.47 -12.54
CA ALA A 43 5.20 11.53 -11.68
C ALA A 43 5.06 12.06 -10.24
N LEU A 44 6.10 12.69 -9.69
CA LEU A 44 6.02 13.38 -8.40
C LEU A 44 4.98 14.50 -8.41
N ASN A 45 4.86 15.25 -9.51
CA ASN A 45 3.83 16.28 -9.64
C ASN A 45 2.42 15.69 -9.69
N VAL A 46 2.24 14.54 -10.34
CA VAL A 46 0.97 13.79 -10.32
C VAL A 46 0.65 13.32 -8.90
N LEU A 47 1.60 12.71 -8.19
CA LEU A 47 1.41 12.27 -6.81
C LEU A 47 1.05 13.42 -5.87
N LYS A 48 1.70 14.57 -6.04
CA LYS A 48 1.39 15.78 -5.28
C LYS A 48 -0.02 16.29 -5.56
N THR A 49 -0.47 16.26 -6.82
CA THR A 49 -1.79 16.80 -7.20
C THR A 49 -2.93 15.84 -6.89
N THR A 50 -2.72 14.53 -7.01
CA THR A 50 -3.77 13.51 -6.86
C THR A 50 -3.88 12.96 -5.44
N ARG A 51 -2.76 12.87 -4.70
CA ARG A 51 -2.71 12.28 -3.34
C ARG A 51 -2.23 13.24 -2.26
N ASP A 52 -2.00 14.51 -2.59
CA ASP A 52 -1.43 15.52 -1.67
C ASP A 52 -0.12 15.08 -0.99
N MET A 53 0.65 14.22 -1.65
CA MET A 53 1.84 13.62 -1.06
C MET A 53 3.07 14.53 -1.20
N SER A 54 3.73 14.78 -0.07
CA SER A 54 4.96 15.56 0.00
C SER A 54 6.20 14.74 -0.37
N LEU A 55 7.29 15.41 -0.76
CA LEU A 55 8.54 14.73 -1.12
C LEU A 55 9.13 13.90 0.03
N ASN A 56 8.93 14.35 1.28
CA ASN A 56 9.37 13.61 2.46
C ASN A 56 8.56 12.32 2.65
N GLU A 57 7.25 12.33 2.37
CA GLU A 57 6.41 11.13 2.43
C GLU A 57 6.75 10.14 1.31
N VAL A 58 7.00 10.64 0.10
CA VAL A 58 7.49 9.80 -1.00
C VAL A 58 8.80 9.12 -0.60
N LYS A 59 9.74 9.87 -0.04
CA LYS A 59 11.02 9.33 0.45
C LYS A 59 10.82 8.27 1.53
N LEU A 60 9.96 8.54 2.51
CA LEU A 60 9.63 7.57 3.56
C LEU A 60 9.02 6.30 2.97
N THR A 61 8.12 6.44 2.00
CA THR A 61 7.47 5.30 1.33
C THR A 61 8.49 4.43 0.58
N ILE A 62 9.45 5.05 -0.13
CA ILE A 62 10.54 4.33 -0.82
C ILE A 62 11.46 3.63 0.18
N THR A 63 11.70 4.25 1.34
CA THR A 63 12.59 3.69 2.37
C THR A 63 11.96 2.47 3.05
N ILE A 64 10.63 2.40 3.11
CA ILE A 64 9.92 1.29 3.75
C ILE A 64 9.94 0.06 2.83
N GLU A 65 10.59 -1.00 3.29
CA GLU A 65 10.53 -2.30 2.63
C GLU A 65 9.18 -2.98 2.91
N GLY A 66 8.47 -3.41 1.86
CA GLY A 66 7.19 -4.09 2.01
C GLY A 66 7.33 -5.46 2.71
N PRO A 67 6.31 -5.95 3.43
CA PRO A 67 6.38 -7.23 4.16
C PRO A 67 6.74 -8.40 3.23
N ARG A 68 6.23 -8.38 2.00
CA ARG A 68 6.51 -9.38 0.97
C ARG A 68 7.95 -9.31 0.46
N GLU A 69 8.53 -8.11 0.32
CA GLU A 69 9.91 -7.95 -0.11
C GLU A 69 10.89 -8.37 0.97
N ARG A 70 10.58 -8.04 2.22
CA ARG A 70 11.33 -8.51 3.39
C ARG A 70 11.33 -10.04 3.51
N GLU A 71 10.21 -10.68 3.20
CA GLU A 71 10.12 -12.15 3.14
C GLU A 71 10.90 -12.74 1.96
N LEU A 72 10.80 -12.15 0.77
CA LEU A 72 11.59 -12.56 -0.40
C LEU A 72 13.10 -12.43 -0.14
N ARG A 73 13.52 -11.36 0.53
CA ARG A 73 14.89 -11.16 1.01
C ARG A 73 15.32 -12.26 1.98
N ARG A 74 14.48 -12.60 2.95
CA ARG A 74 14.74 -13.76 3.86
C ARG A 74 14.86 -15.08 3.12
N LEU A 75 14.16 -15.24 2.00
CA LEU A 75 14.20 -16.42 1.15
C LEU A 75 15.34 -16.39 0.12
N GLY A 76 16.13 -15.31 0.05
CA GLY A 76 17.20 -15.13 -0.95
C GLY A 76 16.68 -14.94 -2.38
N LEU A 77 15.39 -14.60 -2.54
CA LEU A 77 14.70 -14.36 -3.81
C LEU A 77 14.49 -12.85 -4.03
N GLU A 78 15.48 -12.04 -3.68
CA GLU A 78 15.39 -10.59 -3.87
C GLU A 78 15.16 -10.24 -5.35
N LYS A 79 14.29 -9.27 -5.63
CA LYS A 79 14.25 -8.66 -6.96
C LYS A 79 15.63 -8.07 -7.20
N GLU A 80 16.29 -8.53 -8.25
CA GLU A 80 17.58 -8.05 -8.75
C GLU A 80 17.43 -6.64 -9.36
N SER A 81 16.82 -5.71 -8.62
CA SER A 81 16.78 -4.28 -8.93
C SER A 81 18.21 -3.70 -8.95
N GLY A 82 19.13 -4.33 -8.21
CA GLY A 82 20.54 -3.94 -8.15
C GLY A 82 20.81 -2.68 -7.31
N ALA A 83 19.76 -2.03 -6.80
CA ALA A 83 19.81 -0.86 -5.94
C ALA A 83 19.05 -1.10 -4.62
N SER A 84 19.63 -0.63 -3.53
CA SER A 84 19.04 -0.63 -2.19
C SER A 84 17.98 0.47 -2.04
N ARG A 85 17.12 0.30 -1.04
CA ARG A 85 16.07 1.27 -0.68
C ARG A 85 16.66 2.64 -0.30
N ASP A 86 17.78 2.62 0.42
CA ASP A 86 18.51 3.83 0.83
C ASP A 86 19.19 4.53 -0.36
N GLU A 87 19.74 3.77 -1.31
CA GLU A 87 20.30 4.33 -2.56
C GLU A 87 19.21 5.00 -3.40
N MET A 88 18.03 4.39 -3.55
CA MET A 88 16.90 5.01 -4.24
C MET A 88 16.41 6.29 -3.53
N ALA A 89 16.37 6.29 -2.20
CA ALA A 89 16.03 7.48 -1.41
C ALA A 89 17.08 8.60 -1.54
N GLY A 90 18.36 8.25 -1.66
CA GLY A 90 19.46 9.18 -1.94
C GLY A 90 19.37 9.80 -3.33
N VAL A 91 19.13 8.96 -4.34
CA VAL A 91 18.89 9.39 -5.73
C VAL A 91 17.70 10.33 -5.83
N LEU A 92 16.59 10.04 -5.14
CA LEU A 92 15.43 10.94 -5.10
C LEU A 92 15.80 12.34 -4.59
N ASP A 93 16.64 12.43 -3.55
CA ASP A 93 17.11 13.70 -2.99
C ASP A 93 17.97 14.48 -4.00
N GLU A 94 18.81 13.79 -4.77
CA GLU A 94 19.57 14.40 -5.87
C GLU A 94 18.69 14.89 -7.02
N VAL A 95 17.72 14.08 -7.46
CA VAL A 95 16.74 14.45 -8.49
C VAL A 95 15.92 15.66 -8.06
N SER A 96 15.51 15.72 -6.79
CA SER A 96 14.75 16.85 -6.24
C SER A 96 15.53 18.16 -6.27
N ARG A 97 16.87 18.09 -6.19
CA ARG A 97 17.78 19.22 -6.32
C ARG A 97 18.11 19.59 -7.77
N GLY A 98 17.52 18.90 -8.74
CA GLY A 98 17.77 19.10 -10.17
C GLY A 98 19.10 18.54 -10.64
N LYS A 99 19.74 17.67 -9.85
CA LYS A 99 20.98 16.99 -10.24
C LYS A 99 20.66 15.67 -10.94
N VAL A 100 21.52 15.29 -11.88
CA VAL A 100 21.46 14.02 -12.58
C VAL A 100 22.29 13.00 -11.78
N PRO A 101 21.68 11.99 -11.14
CA PRO A 101 22.38 11.13 -10.17
C PRO A 101 23.42 10.21 -10.81
N ASN A 102 24.55 10.01 -10.12
CA ASN A 102 25.64 9.15 -10.61
C ASN A 102 25.28 7.65 -10.58
N ASP A 103 24.39 7.24 -9.68
CA ASP A 103 23.88 5.88 -9.65
C ASP A 103 22.70 5.73 -10.62
N ARG A 104 23.01 5.22 -11.81
CA ARG A 104 22.03 5.02 -12.87
C ARG A 104 21.11 3.82 -12.62
N ILE A 105 21.60 2.83 -11.87
CA ILE A 105 20.84 1.62 -11.53
C ILE A 105 19.73 2.01 -10.55
N ALA A 106 20.10 2.73 -9.49
CA ALA A 106 19.15 3.27 -8.53
C ALA A 106 18.18 4.29 -9.17
N LEU A 107 18.63 5.11 -10.12
CA LEU A 107 17.76 6.01 -10.89
C LEU A 107 16.71 5.26 -11.71
N LYS A 108 17.11 4.19 -12.39
CA LYS A 108 16.18 3.36 -13.17
C LYS A 108 15.17 2.67 -12.26
N ALA A 109 15.64 2.05 -11.17
CA ALA A 109 14.79 1.38 -10.19
C ALA A 109 13.76 2.33 -9.58
N LEU A 110 14.19 3.53 -9.21
CA LEU A 110 13.33 4.59 -8.70
C LEU A 110 12.28 5.02 -9.73
N ALA A 111 12.67 5.18 -10.99
CA ALA A 111 11.75 5.56 -12.06
C ALA A 111 10.69 4.49 -12.31
N GLU A 112 11.06 3.20 -12.28
CA GLU A 112 10.12 2.09 -12.41
C GLU A 112 9.12 2.06 -11.24
N GLU A 113 9.59 2.24 -10.01
CA GLU A 113 8.73 2.22 -8.81
C GLU A 113 7.75 3.38 -8.76
N ILE A 114 8.21 4.62 -9.03
CA ILE A 114 7.34 5.79 -9.03
C ILE A 114 6.31 5.72 -10.18
N ASN A 115 6.69 5.14 -11.33
CA ASN A 115 5.75 4.91 -12.44
C ASN A 115 4.70 3.86 -12.07
N ASP A 116 5.05 2.80 -11.34
CA ASP A 116 4.08 1.82 -10.84
C ASP A 116 3.03 2.50 -9.95
N TRP A 117 3.46 3.39 -9.05
CA TRP A 117 2.56 4.12 -8.14
C TRP A 117 1.61 5.10 -8.84
N THR A 118 2.03 5.65 -9.98
CA THR A 118 1.17 6.54 -10.79
C THR A 118 0.28 5.77 -11.76
N SER A 119 0.73 4.62 -12.25
CA SER A 119 -0.09 3.75 -13.11
C SER A 119 -1.29 3.18 -12.35
N THR A 120 -1.11 2.82 -11.08
CA THR A 120 -2.21 2.40 -10.20
C THR A 120 -3.20 3.53 -9.92
N LEU A 121 -2.76 4.79 -9.92
CA LEU A 121 -3.65 5.95 -9.83
C LEU A 121 -4.50 6.14 -11.09
N ALA A 122 -3.90 5.97 -12.27
CA ALA A 122 -4.63 6.08 -13.53
C ALA A 122 -5.77 5.06 -13.62
N GLN A 123 -5.57 3.85 -13.11
CA GLN A 123 -6.62 2.82 -13.01
C GLN A 123 -7.77 3.23 -12.08
N VAL A 124 -7.49 3.97 -11.00
CA VAL A 124 -8.52 4.50 -10.08
C VAL A 124 -9.31 5.65 -10.70
N THR A 125 -8.67 6.49 -11.53
CA THR A 125 -9.33 7.64 -12.19
C THR A 125 -10.06 7.27 -13.49
N GLY A 126 -9.70 6.16 -14.14
CA GLY A 126 -10.28 5.71 -15.41
C GLY A 126 -11.51 4.80 -15.28
N SER A 127 -11.83 4.34 -14.07
CA SER A 127 -13.00 3.49 -13.81
C SER A 127 -13.89 4.11 -12.74
N ALA A 128 -14.62 5.14 -13.13
CA ALA A 128 -15.83 5.55 -12.42
C ALA A 128 -16.96 4.54 -12.69
N GLU A 129 -16.83 3.35 -12.11
CA GLU A 129 -17.99 2.56 -11.69
C GLU A 129 -17.84 2.30 -10.18
N PRO A 130 -18.85 2.61 -9.35
CA PRO A 130 -18.74 2.53 -7.90
C PRO A 130 -18.83 1.07 -7.49
N SER A 131 -17.73 0.34 -7.64
CA SER A 131 -17.59 -0.98 -7.03
C SER A 131 -16.96 -0.77 -5.65
N GLY A 132 -17.80 -0.84 -4.61
CA GLY A 132 -17.38 -0.74 -3.23
C GLY A 132 -16.20 -1.68 -2.97
N VAL A 133 -15.05 -1.09 -2.64
CA VAL A 133 -13.83 -1.83 -2.31
C VAL A 133 -14.02 -2.41 -0.91
N ALA A 134 -14.52 -3.64 -0.86
CA ALA A 134 -14.34 -4.52 0.28
C ALA A 134 -12.83 -4.77 0.49
N PRO A 135 -12.39 -4.98 1.74
CA PRO A 135 -10.98 -5.15 2.04
C PRO A 135 -10.42 -6.33 1.24
N THR A 136 -9.23 -6.13 0.68
CA THR A 136 -8.42 -7.06 -0.11
C THR A 136 -8.51 -8.51 0.40
N SER A 137 -9.49 -9.25 -0.11
CA SER A 137 -9.50 -10.71 -0.14
C SER A 137 -8.77 -11.15 -1.40
N GLY A 138 -7.81 -12.07 -1.27
CA GLY A 138 -6.81 -12.46 -2.28
C GLY A 138 -7.31 -13.15 -3.55
N TRP A 139 -8.38 -12.66 -4.17
CA TRP A 139 -8.92 -13.14 -5.42
C TRP A 139 -8.21 -12.47 -6.59
N ARG A 140 -7.67 -13.28 -7.52
CA ARG A 140 -7.04 -12.76 -8.74
C ARG A 140 -8.11 -12.31 -9.73
N GLU A 141 -7.72 -11.33 -10.53
CA GLU A 141 -8.49 -10.86 -11.69
C GLU A 141 -8.80 -12.03 -12.63
N GLY A 142 -10.10 -12.28 -12.89
CA GLY A 142 -10.58 -13.41 -13.68
C GLY A 142 -11.20 -14.57 -12.90
N GLN A 143 -11.14 -14.56 -11.55
CA GLN A 143 -11.81 -15.56 -10.72
C GLN A 143 -13.26 -15.12 -10.46
N ALA A 144 -14.23 -15.99 -10.75
CA ALA A 144 -15.64 -15.72 -10.47
C ALA A 144 -15.81 -15.43 -8.97
N ARG A 145 -16.25 -14.20 -8.64
CA ARG A 145 -16.54 -13.82 -7.27
C ARG A 145 -17.68 -14.71 -6.78
N PRO A 146 -17.52 -15.47 -5.67
CA PRO A 146 -18.65 -16.19 -5.12
C PRO A 146 -19.75 -15.16 -4.80
N PRO A 147 -21.03 -15.47 -5.11
CA PRO A 147 -22.13 -14.57 -4.81
C PRO A 147 -22.11 -14.26 -3.31
N ILE A 148 -22.17 -12.97 -2.97
CA ILE A 148 -22.32 -12.54 -1.58
C ILE A 148 -23.75 -12.89 -1.16
N GLY A 149 -23.88 -13.84 -0.25
CA GLY A 149 -25.16 -14.36 0.23
C GLY A 149 -25.21 -15.87 0.22
N ARG A 150 -26.30 -16.43 0.74
CA ARG A 150 -26.55 -17.87 0.70
C ARG A 150 -26.82 -18.31 -0.74
N ASP A 151 -26.23 -19.43 -1.16
CA ASP A 151 -26.58 -20.05 -2.43
C ASP A 151 -28.03 -20.55 -2.37
N LYS A 152 -28.90 -19.99 -3.22
CA LYS A 152 -30.34 -20.33 -3.25
C LYS A 152 -30.59 -21.75 -3.75
N SER A 153 -29.57 -22.43 -4.28
CA SER A 153 -29.65 -23.80 -4.79
C SER A 153 -29.30 -24.87 -3.74
N GLU A 154 -28.87 -24.47 -2.55
CA GLU A 154 -28.48 -25.39 -1.47
C GLU A 154 -29.66 -25.69 -0.54
N GLU A 155 -29.92 -26.98 -0.28
CA GLU A 155 -31.02 -27.39 0.61
C GLU A 155 -30.74 -26.94 2.07
N PRO A 156 -31.72 -26.35 2.77
CA PRO A 156 -31.53 -25.87 4.14
C PRO A 156 -31.27 -27.06 5.08
N GLN A 157 -30.11 -27.08 5.74
CA GLN A 157 -29.71 -28.16 6.65
C GLN A 157 -30.10 -27.87 8.11
N SER A 158 -30.39 -26.61 8.45
CA SER A 158 -30.68 -26.18 9.82
C SER A 158 -31.87 -25.21 9.92
N LEU A 159 -32.48 -25.07 11.11
CA LEU A 159 -33.55 -24.09 11.33
C LEU A 159 -33.09 -22.65 11.11
N VAL A 160 -31.80 -22.38 11.32
CA VAL A 160 -31.15 -21.09 11.03
C VAL A 160 -31.16 -20.79 9.53
N ASP A 161 -31.24 -21.83 8.70
CA ASP A 161 -31.25 -21.72 7.24
C ASP A 161 -32.61 -21.33 6.64
N MET A 162 -33.68 -21.53 7.41
CA MET A 162 -35.02 -21.12 7.03
C MET A 162 -35.34 -19.68 7.46
N LEU A 163 -34.45 -19.05 8.24
CA LEU A 163 -34.62 -17.66 8.62
C LEU A 163 -34.25 -16.74 7.46
N PRO A 164 -34.97 -15.63 7.26
CA PRO A 164 -34.62 -14.65 6.23
C PRO A 164 -33.19 -14.13 6.39
N ASP A 165 -32.50 -13.83 5.29
CA ASP A 165 -31.11 -13.34 5.30
C ASP A 165 -30.89 -12.10 6.20
N TRP A 166 -31.91 -11.26 6.40
CA TRP A 166 -31.85 -10.10 7.29
C TRP A 166 -31.71 -10.47 8.77
N MET A 167 -32.08 -11.69 9.17
CA MET A 167 -31.90 -12.23 10.52
C MET A 167 -30.45 -12.62 10.82
N GLY A 168 -29.58 -12.74 9.80
CA GLY A 168 -28.16 -13.05 9.99
C GLY A 168 -27.42 -12.00 10.84
N TYR A 169 -27.93 -10.77 10.86
CA TYR A 169 -27.39 -9.67 11.66
C TYR A 169 -28.20 -9.38 12.94
N SER A 170 -29.18 -10.23 13.29
CA SER A 170 -30.04 -10.05 14.47
C SER A 170 -29.26 -9.87 15.77
N TYR A 171 -28.14 -10.59 15.94
CA TYR A 171 -27.24 -10.45 17.09
C TYR A 171 -26.62 -9.06 17.19
N LEU A 172 -26.17 -8.49 16.05
CA LEU A 172 -25.58 -7.15 16.00
C LEU A 172 -26.62 -6.07 16.29
N TYR A 173 -27.86 -6.25 15.82
CA TYR A 173 -28.97 -5.37 16.18
C TYR A 173 -29.32 -5.44 17.66
N LEU A 174 -29.29 -6.63 18.26
CA LEU A 174 -29.50 -6.80 19.71
C LEU A 174 -28.43 -6.07 20.52
N LEU A 175 -27.15 -6.25 20.16
CA LEU A 175 -26.02 -5.60 20.84
C LEU A 175 -26.08 -4.07 20.70
N SER A 176 -26.45 -3.59 19.51
CA SER A 176 -26.59 -2.16 19.19
C SER A 176 -27.82 -1.52 19.87
N ALA A 177 -28.87 -2.30 20.15
CA ALA A 177 -30.08 -1.80 20.79
C ALA A 177 -29.95 -1.63 22.31
N VAL A 178 -28.98 -2.28 22.96
CA VAL A 178 -28.81 -2.22 24.44
C VAL A 178 -28.72 -0.77 24.97
N PRO A 179 -27.89 0.13 24.41
CA PRO A 179 -27.80 1.51 24.89
C PRO A 179 -29.10 2.31 24.73
N LEU A 180 -29.87 2.04 23.66
CA LEU A 180 -31.18 2.68 23.44
C LEU A 180 -32.18 2.29 24.53
N PHE A 181 -32.25 1.02 24.88
CA PHE A 181 -33.13 0.55 25.96
C PHE A 181 -32.74 1.12 27.32
N ILE A 182 -31.43 1.23 27.62
CA ILE A 182 -30.95 1.87 28.85
C ILE A 182 -31.40 3.33 28.90
N GLY A 183 -31.22 4.08 27.81
CA GLY A 183 -31.64 5.49 27.71
C GLY A 183 -33.15 5.67 27.93
N VAL A 184 -33.98 4.90 27.22
CA VAL A 184 -35.45 4.95 27.37
C VAL A 184 -35.85 4.61 28.80
N THR A 185 -35.25 3.58 29.39
CA THR A 185 -35.53 3.15 30.77
C THR A 185 -35.23 4.26 31.77
N ILE A 186 -34.09 4.95 31.64
CA ILE A 186 -33.72 6.09 32.49
C ILE A 186 -34.75 7.21 32.36
N VAL A 187 -35.15 7.58 31.14
CA VAL A 187 -36.14 8.63 30.90
C VAL A 187 -37.48 8.28 31.55
N VAL A 188 -37.94 7.03 31.42
CA VAL A 188 -39.19 6.56 32.04
C VAL A 188 -39.10 6.63 33.58
N ILE A 189 -37.98 6.20 34.17
CA ILE A 189 -37.79 6.28 35.63
C ILE A 189 -37.82 7.73 36.12
N LEU A 190 -37.12 8.64 35.43
CA LEU A 190 -37.12 10.07 35.77
C LEU A 190 -38.53 10.67 35.67
N PHE A 191 -39.27 10.33 34.61
CA PHE A 191 -40.62 10.81 34.40
C PHE A 191 -41.60 10.33 35.49
N VAL A 192 -41.58 9.03 35.81
CA VAL A 192 -42.43 8.47 36.88
C VAL A 192 -42.07 9.05 38.25
N ASN A 193 -40.79 9.28 38.52
CA ASN A 193 -40.35 9.91 39.76
C ASN A 193 -40.71 11.40 39.85
N SER A 194 -40.86 12.09 38.71
CA SER A 194 -41.33 13.48 38.66
C SER A 194 -42.85 13.62 38.81
N LEU A 195 -43.62 12.53 38.60
CA LEU A 195 -45.08 12.51 38.77
C LEU A 195 -45.50 12.06 40.18
N LYS A 196 -44.57 11.52 40.98
CA LYS A 196 -44.74 11.28 42.41
C LYS A 196 -44.38 12.54 43.20
#